data_AF-A0A7C6QNS9-F1
#
_entry.id   AF-A0A7C6QNS9-F1
#
_cell.length_a   1.000
_cell.length_b   1.000
_cell.length_c   1.000
_cell.angle_alpha   90.00
_cell.angle_beta   90.00
_cell.angle_gamma   90.00
#
_symmetry.space_group_name_H-M   'P 1'
#
loop_
_entity.id
_entity.type
_entity.pdbx_description
1 polymer ?
#
loop_
_entity_poly.entity_id
_entity_poly.type
_entity_poly.pdbx_seq_one_letter_code
_entity_poly.pdbx_strand_id
1 'polypeptide(L)' 'MRRGNRKKRGSSLWTAAAERRLVEMARAEYTMEEMARELSLPMDEIDRRLTELSLNEAVDEDYGLYGRYR' A
#
# COMPACT_ATOMS: atom_id res chain seq x y z
N MET A 1 -12.49 33.95 8.17
CA MET A 1 -12.63 32.58 8.71
C MET A 1 -11.78 31.62 7.86
N ARG A 2 -10.71 31.06 8.44
CA ARG A 2 -9.71 30.22 7.75
C ARG A 2 -10.23 28.77 7.61
N ARG A 3 -10.45 28.28 6.39
CA ARG A 3 -10.67 26.85 6.10
C ARG A 3 -9.32 26.15 5.96
N GLY A 4 -8.71 25.81 7.09
CA GLY A 4 -7.52 24.96 7.15
C GLY A 4 -7.89 23.49 7.20
N ASN A 5 -8.53 22.94 6.17
CA ASN A 5 -8.80 21.51 6.10
C ASN A 5 -7.66 20.80 5.36
N ARG A 6 -6.44 20.93 5.89
CA ARG A 6 -5.28 20.14 5.45
C ARG A 6 -5.47 18.75 6.03
N LYS A 7 -6.36 17.97 5.41
CA LYS A 7 -6.44 16.51 5.56
C LYS A 7 -4.99 16.04 5.57
N LYS A 8 -4.54 15.46 6.68
CA LYS A 8 -3.30 14.71 6.75
C LYS A 8 -3.39 13.64 5.67
N ARG A 9 -2.98 13.97 4.45
CA ARG A 9 -2.63 12.97 3.44
C ARG A 9 -1.49 12.25 4.12
N GLY A 10 -1.77 11.02 4.57
CA GLY A 10 -0.77 10.15 5.16
C GLY A 10 0.48 10.28 4.33
N SER A 11 1.61 10.47 5.00
CA SER A 11 2.91 10.53 4.38
C SER A 11 3.09 9.23 3.60
N SER A 12 2.67 9.19 2.34
CA SER A 12 2.94 8.06 1.47
C SER A 12 4.46 8.03 1.34
N LEU A 13 5.08 7.12 2.09
CA LEU A 13 6.48 6.74 1.92
C LEU A 13 6.72 6.26 0.47
N TRP A 14 5.63 5.84 -0.19
CA TRP A 14 5.51 5.50 -1.59
C TRP A 14 5.62 6.71 -2.51
N THR A 15 6.73 6.77 -3.23
CA THR A 15 6.87 7.60 -4.42
C THR A 15 6.40 6.83 -5.65
N ALA A 16 6.04 7.54 -6.73
CA ALA A 16 5.67 6.90 -8.00
C ALA A 16 6.78 5.98 -8.55
N ALA A 17 8.05 6.27 -8.23
CA ALA A 17 9.18 5.41 -8.57
C ALA A 17 9.20 4.13 -7.74
N ALA A 18 9.02 4.23 -6.42
CA ALA A 18 8.98 3.09 -5.50
C ALA A 18 7.80 2.15 -5.83
N GLU A 19 6.64 2.72 -6.18
CA GLU A 19 5.47 1.94 -6.60
C GLU A 19 5.73 1.17 -7.89
N ARG A 20 6.25 1.82 -8.94
CA ARG A 20 6.59 1.12 -10.20
C ARG A 20 7.57 -0.01 -9.94
N ARG A 21 8.57 0.22 -9.09
CA ARG A 21 9.57 -0.77 -8.74
C ARG A 21 8.98 -1.95 -7.98
N LEU A 22 8.08 -1.70 -7.03
CA LEU A 22 7.32 -2.76 -6.34
C LEU A 22 6.55 -3.63 -7.32
N VAL A 23 5.84 -3.03 -8.26
CA VAL A 23 5.06 -3.76 -9.28
C VAL A 23 5.99 -4.61 -10.17
N GLU A 24 7.14 -4.06 -10.59
CA GLU A 24 8.13 -4.79 -11.38
C GLU A 24 8.69 -5.99 -10.61
N MET A 25 9.07 -5.81 -9.35
CA MET A 25 9.59 -6.89 -8.50
C MET A 25 8.53 -7.96 -8.19
N ALA A 26 7.30 -7.56 -7.88
CA ALA A 26 6.19 -8.48 -7.64
C ALA A 26 5.88 -9.34 -8.88
N ARG A 27 5.91 -8.72 -10.07
CA ARG A 27 5.76 -9.45 -11.34
C ARG A 27 6.93 -10.36 -11.67
N ALA A 28 8.12 -10.02 -11.20
CA ALA A 28 9.31 -10.84 -11.32
C ALA A 28 9.41 -11.91 -10.21
N GLU A 29 8.33 -12.12 -9.44
CA GLU A 29 8.23 -13.13 -8.38
C GLU A 29 9.28 -12.97 -7.27
N TYR A 30 9.71 -11.74 -7.01
CA TYR A 30 10.62 -11.45 -5.89
C TYR A 30 9.92 -11.74 -4.56
N THR A 31 10.72 -12.16 -3.57
CA THR A 31 10.19 -12.36 -2.21
C THR A 31 9.92 -11.02 -1.52
N MET A 32 9.01 -11.01 -0.54
CA MET A 32 8.72 -9.81 0.26
C MET A 32 9.96 -9.24 0.95
N GLU A 33 10.87 -10.10 1.41
CA GLU A 33 12.14 -9.69 2.02
C GLU A 33 13.05 -8.95 1.02
N GLU A 34 13.14 -9.43 -0.22
CA GLU A 34 13.92 -8.79 -1.28
C GLU A 34 13.32 -7.43 -1.67
N MET A 35 11.99 -7.36 -1.80
CA MET A 35 11.29 -6.11 -2.09
C MET A 35 11.46 -5.08 -0.98
N ALA A 36 11.35 -5.50 0.29
CA ALA A 36 11.58 -4.66 1.46
C ALA A 36 13.02 -4.13 1.51
N ARG A 37 14.00 -5.00 1.21
CA ARG A 37 15.42 -4.63 1.17
C ARG A 37 15.73 -3.66 0.05
N GLU A 38 15.18 -3.87 -1.16
CA GLU A 38 15.43 -3.01 -2.31
C GLU A 38 14.77 -1.62 -2.14
N LEU A 39 13.54 -1.59 -1.63
CA LEU A 39 12.82 -0.33 -1.40
C LEU A 39 13.21 0.35 -0.08
N SER A 40 14.01 -0.32 0.75
CA SER A 40 14.35 0.12 2.10
C SER A 40 13.11 0.47 2.94
N LEU A 41 12.04 -0.31 2.75
CA LEU A 41 10.76 -0.18 3.43
C LEU A 41 10.50 -1.40 4.32
N PRO A 42 9.72 -1.25 5.40
CA PRO A 42 9.33 -2.40 6.21
C PRO A 42 8.42 -3.35 5.42
N MET A 43 8.56 -4.66 5.67
CA MET A 43 7.75 -5.69 5.00
C MET A 43 6.25 -5.47 5.16
N ASP A 44 5.78 -4.98 6.32
CA ASP A 44 4.37 -4.62 6.53
C ASP A 44 3.86 -3.56 5.53
N GLU A 45 4.68 -2.58 5.16
CA GLU A 45 4.29 -1.58 4.16
C GLU A 45 4.31 -2.17 2.74
N ILE A 46 5.23 -3.10 2.46
CA ILE A 46 5.27 -3.83 1.19
C ILE A 46 4.01 -4.68 1.02
N ASP A 47 3.68 -5.50 2.02
CA ASP A 47 2.50 -6.37 2.04
C ASP A 47 1.20 -5.57 1.89
N ARG A 48 1.05 -4.51 2.71
CA ARG A 48 -0.08 -3.60 2.61
C ARG A 48 -0.19 -2.99 1.21
N ARG A 49 0.93 -2.58 0.61
CA ARG A 49 0.91 -1.96 -0.72
C ARG A 49 0.61 -2.96 -1.83
N LEU A 50 1.13 -4.19 -1.74
CA LEU A 50 0.81 -5.27 -2.66
C LEU A 50 -0.68 -5.65 -2.60
N THR A 51 -1.25 -5.64 -1.40
CA THR A 51 -2.68 -5.84 -1.16
C THR A 51 -3.52 -4.69 -1.73
N GLU A 52 -3.13 -3.42 -1.49
CA GLU A 52 -3.79 -2.24 -2.09
C GLU A 52 -3.72 -2.22 -3.62
N LEU A 53 -2.65 -2.75 -4.20
CA LEU A 53 -2.47 -2.88 -5.65
C LEU A 53 -3.15 -4.13 -6.23
N SER A 54 -3.79 -4.95 -5.39
CA SER A 54 -4.35 -6.27 -5.71
C SER A 54 -3.38 -7.18 -6.48
N LEU A 55 -2.07 -6.99 -6.27
CA LEU A 55 -1.02 -7.87 -6.78
C LEU A 55 -0.87 -9.12 -5.89
N ASN A 56 -1.38 -9.04 -4.67
CA ASN A 56 -1.63 -10.19 -3.81
C ASN A 56 -3.10 -10.61 -4.05
N GLU A 57 -3.35 -11.69 -4.80
CA GLU A 57 -4.70 -12.21 -5.10
C GLU A 57 -5.34 -12.90 -3.87
N ALA A 58 -5.06 -12.38 -2.67
CA ALA A 58 -5.58 -12.88 -1.41
C ALA A 58 -6.68 -11.93 -0.89
N VAL A 59 -7.88 -12.12 -1.45
CA VAL A 59 -9.17 -11.96 -0.76
C VAL A 59 -9.44 -10.57 -0.16
N ASP A 60 -9.96 -9.67 -0.98
CA ASP A 60 -10.80 -8.56 -0.51
C ASP A 60 -12.28 -8.98 -0.59
N GLU A 61 -12.69 -9.86 0.32
CA GLU A 61 -14.10 -10.25 0.50
C GLU A 61 -14.69 -9.71 1.81
N ASP A 62 -13.98 -8.85 2.56
CA ASP A 62 -14.50 -8.26 3.80
C ASP A 62 -13.92 -6.87 4.11
N TYR A 63 -14.07 -5.88 3.21
CA TYR A 63 -14.32 -4.52 3.71
C TYR A 63 -15.78 -4.44 4.14
N GLY A 64 -16.04 -5.05 5.29
CA GLY A 64 -17.25 -4.88 6.07
C GLY A 64 -17.52 -3.39 6.28
N LEU A 65 -18.37 -2.84 5.43
CA LEU A 65 -19.55 -2.08 5.81
C LEU A 65 -19.39 -1.22 7.08
N TYR A 66 -18.43 -0.30 7.09
CA TYR A 66 -18.48 0.87 7.97
C TYR A 66 -19.66 1.74 7.53
N GLY A 67 -20.85 1.43 8.05
CA GLY A 67 -22.03 2.22 7.77
C GLY A 67 -23.38 1.66 8.20
N ARG A 68 -23.48 0.74 9.17
CA ARG A 68 -24.75 0.44 9.84
C ARG A 68 -24.68 0.70 11.34
N TYR A 69 -24.55 1.98 11.68
CA TYR A 69 -25.09 2.53 12.92
C TYR A 69 -25.74 3.86 12.60
N ARG A 70 -27.00 3.81 12.14
CA ARG A 70 -28.14 4.40 12.85
C ARG A 70 -29.44 4.09 12.13
#